data_AF-A0A316FC27-F1
#
_entry.id   AF-A0A316FC27-F1
#
_cell.length_a   1.000
_cell.length_b   1.000
_cell.length_c   1.000
_cell.angle_alpha   90.00
_cell.angle_beta   90.00
_cell.angle_gamma   90.00
#
_symmetry.space_group_name_H-M   'P 1'
#
loop_
_entity.id
_entity.type
_entity.pdbx_description
1 polymer ?
#
loop_
_entity_poly.entity_id
_entity_poly.type
_entity_poly.pdbx_seq_one_letter_code
_entity_poly.pdbx_strand_id
1 'polypeptide(L)' 'MYLSQRLADEKLANIAEYFGLKSIGSVCPAISEMKKLEAKGEMKKVLNQMYRLLGIKQLTCPLLF' A
#
# COMPACT_ATOMS: atom_id res chain seq x y z
N MET A 1 0.15 -6.47 0.21
CA MET A 1 -0.62 -5.98 -0.97
C MET A 1 -0.47 -4.47 -1.15
N TYR A 2 -1.08 -3.63 -0.29
CA TYR A 2 -1.01 -2.17 -0.46
C TYR A 2 0.42 -1.61 -0.49
N LEU A 3 1.25 -1.98 0.50
CA LEU A 3 2.66 -1.58 0.54
C LEU A 3 3.48 -2.13 -0.62
N SER A 4 3.16 -3.33 -1.11
CA SER A 4 3.81 -3.93 -2.28
C SER A 4 3.57 -3.08 -3.53
N GLN A 5 2.34 -2.62 -3.74
CA GLN A 5 2.03 -1.69 -4.84
C GLN A 5 2.71 -0.33 -4.63
N ARG A 6 2.69 0.21 -3.41
CA ARG A 6 3.17 1.58 -3.15
C ARG A 6 4.70 1.71 -3.18
N LEU A 7 5.42 0.73 -2.63
CA LEU A 7 6.87 0.83 -2.42
C LEU A 7 7.70 0.18 -3.52
N ALA A 8 7.16 -0.84 -4.17
CA ALA A 8 7.87 -1.60 -5.19
C ALA A 8 7.28 -1.40 -6.60
N ASP A 9 6.27 -0.53 -6.74
CA ASP A 9 5.50 -0.33 -7.98
C ASP A 9 5.02 -1.65 -8.62
N GLU A 10 4.71 -2.63 -7.76
CA GLU A 10 4.43 -3.98 -8.21
C GLU A 10 3.09 -4.07 -8.93
N LYS A 11 3.07 -4.86 -10.01
CA LYS A 11 1.87 -5.10 -10.80
C LYS A 11 0.86 -5.90 -9.97
N LEU A 12 -0.43 -5.60 -10.12
CA LEU A 12 -1.50 -6.28 -9.40
C LEU A 12 -1.50 -7.80 -9.60
N ALA A 13 -1.08 -8.28 -10.78
CA ALA A 13 -0.93 -9.70 -11.08
C ALA A 13 0.13 -10.36 -10.18
N ASN A 14 1.31 -9.74 -10.08
CA ASN A 14 2.40 -10.22 -9.22
C ASN A 14 1.99 -10.20 -7.74
N ILE A 15 1.28 -9.16 -7.31
CA ILE A 15 0.74 -9.09 -5.94
C ILE A 15 -0.29 -10.20 -5.71
N ALA A 16 -1.15 -10.54 -6.68
CA ALA A 16 -2.07 -11.66 -6.52
C ALA A 16 -1.30 -12.98 -6.35
N GLU A 17 -0.27 -13.19 -7.17
CA GLU A 17 0.58 -14.37 -7.15
C GLU A 17 1.35 -14.53 -5.83
N TYR A 18 2.03 -13.49 -5.35
CA TYR A 18 2.77 -13.52 -4.07
C TYR A 18 1.88 -13.88 -2.87
N PHE A 19 0.59 -13.54 -2.95
CA PHE A 19 -0.39 -13.80 -1.89
C PHE A 19 -1.23 -15.06 -2.17
N GLY A 20 -0.91 -15.85 -3.19
CA GLY A 20 -1.62 -17.09 -3.54
C GLY A 20 -3.08 -16.89 -3.96
N LEU A 21 -3.42 -15.70 -4.46
CA LEU A 21 -4.77 -15.35 -4.88
C LEU A 21 -5.03 -15.78 -6.32
N LYS A 22 -6.23 -16.34 -6.54
CA LYS A 22 -6.65 -16.83 -7.87
C LYS A 22 -6.96 -15.72 -8.88
N SER A 23 -7.10 -14.47 -8.44
CA SER A 23 -7.46 -13.35 -9.32
C SER A 23 -7.02 -11.99 -8.76
N ILE A 24 -6.63 -11.09 -9.67
CA ILE A 24 -6.41 -9.67 -9.39
C ILE A 24 -7.66 -8.98 -8.84
N GLY A 25 -8.85 -9.53 -9.12
CA GLY A 25 -10.13 -9.03 -8.64
C GLY A 25 -10.25 -9.06 -7.10
N SER A 26 -9.46 -9.89 -6.43
CA SER A 26 -9.38 -9.92 -4.96
C SER A 26 -8.36 -8.92 -4.39
N VAL A 27 -7.39 -8.48 -5.20
CA VAL A 27 -6.34 -7.52 -4.80
C VAL A 27 -6.83 -6.08 -4.94
N CYS A 28 -7.56 -5.78 -6.02
CA CYS A 28 -7.97 -4.43 -6.38
C CYS A 28 -8.85 -3.76 -5.30
N PRO A 29 -9.87 -4.43 -4.72
CA PRO A 29 -10.71 -3.83 -3.67
C PRO A 29 -9.92 -3.51 -2.40
N ALA A 30 -9.08 -4.45 -1.95
CA ALA A 30 -8.26 -4.28 -0.75
C ALA A 30 -7.29 -3.09 -0.90
N ILE A 31 -6.64 -2.96 -2.06
CA ILE A 31 -5.75 -1.83 -2.34
C ILE A 31 -6.55 -0.51 -2.43
N SER A 32 -7.71 -0.52 -3.08
CA SER A 32 -8.56 0.66 -3.24
C SER A 32 -9.07 1.20 -1.90
N GLU A 33 -9.50 0.31 -1.00
CA GLU A 33 -9.93 0.69 0.34
C GLU A 33 -8.79 1.31 1.15
N MET A 34 -7.60 0.71 1.10
CA MET A 34 -6.41 1.23 1.78
C MET A 34 -6.00 2.62 1.26
N LYS A 35 -6.11 2.88 -0.05
CA LYS A 35 -5.90 4.22 -0.62
C LYS A 35 -6.89 5.25 -0.09
N LYS A 36 -8.17 4.89 0.05
CA LYS A 36 -9.19 5.79 0.61
C LYS A 36 -8.90 6.13 2.07
N LEU A 37 -8.52 5.15 2.88
CA LEU A 37 -8.19 5.36 4.29
C LEU A 37 -6.91 6.18 4.46
N GLU A 38 -5.92 6.03 3.56
CA GLU A 38 -4.75 6.90 3.56
C GLU A 38 -5.10 8.34 3.17
N ALA A 39 -5.94 8.55 2.15
CA ALA A 39 -6.39 9.89 1.75
C ALA A 39 -7.15 10.62 2.87
N LYS A 40 -7.85 9.88 3.73
CA LYS A 40 -8.51 10.42 4.94
C LYS A 40 -7.56 10.64 6.11
N GLY A 41 -6.28 10.26 5.98
CA GLY A 41 -5.27 10.37 7.04
C GLY A 41 -5.39 9.31 8.14
N GLU A 42 -6.36 8.41 8.07
CA GLU A 42 -6.66 7.40 9.10
C GLU A 42 -5.55 6.35 9.22
N MET A 43 -4.79 6.13 8.15
CA MET A 43 -3.70 5.14 8.10
C MET A 43 -2.33 5.68 8.49
N LYS A 44 -2.20 6.99 8.78
CA LYS A 44 -0.89 7.65 8.96
C LYS A 44 -0.05 6.98 10.04
N LYS A 45 -0.62 6.69 11.21
CA LYS A 45 0.10 6.06 12.33
C LYS A 45 0.58 4.65 11.99
N VAL A 46 -0.28 3.86 11.35
CA VAL A 46 0.03 2.48 10.97
C VAL A 46 1.11 2.45 9.88
N LEU A 47 0.97 3.26 8.84
CA LEU A 47 1.97 3.35 7.77
C LEU A 47 3.33 3.82 8.31
N ASN A 48 3.35 4.80 9.23
CA ASN A 48 4.58 5.24 9.89
C ASN A 48 5.29 4.11 10.65
N GLN A 49 4.53 3.28 11.36
CA GLN A 49 5.09 2.13 12.05
C GLN A 49 5.65 1.10 11.07
N MET A 50 4.92 0.81 10.00
CA MET A 50 5.38 -0.12 8.96
C MET A 50 6.66 0.37 8.28
N TYR A 51 6.75 1.66 7.94
CA TYR A 51 7.97 2.23 7.35
C TYR A 51 9.16 2.14 8.31
N ARG A 52 8.96 2.38 9.61
CA ARG A 52 10.01 2.22 10.61
C ARG A 52 10.50 0.77 10.70
N LEU A 53 9.59 -0.20 10.72
CA LEU A 53 9.94 -1.62 10.76
C LEU A 53 10.72 -2.06 9.51
N LEU A 54 10.36 -1.51 8.36
CA LEU A 54 11.04 -1.81 7.09
C LEU A 54 12.35 -1.01 6.90
N GLY A 55 12.75 -0.17 7.86
CA GLY A 55 13.94 0.68 7.74
C GLY A 55 13.83 1.76 6.66
N ILE A 56 12.62 2.05 6.17
CA ILE A 56 12.37 3.04 5.12
C ILE A 56 12.22 4.40 5.77
N LYS A 57 13.13 5.33 5.46
CA LYS A 57 12.92 6.74 5.80
C LYS A 57 11.64 7.20 5.10
N GLN A 58 10.69 7.72 5.87
CA GLN A 58 9.47 8.26 5.33
C GLN A 58 9.82 9.25 4.23
N LEU A 59 9.48 8.93 2.98
CA LEU A 59 9.42 9.92 1.92
C LEU A 59 8.39 10.93 2.39
N THR A 60 8.88 12.06 2.92
CA THR A 60 8.09 13.28 3.08
C THR A 60 7.62 13.65 1.68
N CYS A 61 6.47 13.11 1.28
CA CYS A 61 5.79 13.59 0.09
C CYS A 61 5.15 14.92 0.53
N PRO A 62 5.55 16.06 -0.06
CA PRO A 62 4.82 17.29 0.17
C PRO A 62 3.41 17.06 -0.40
N LEU A 63 2.41 17.20 0.45
CA LEU A 63 1.04 17.41 0.02
C LEU A 63 1.04 18.69 -0.82
N LEU A 64 1.21 18.54 -2.13
CA LEU A 64 0.74 19.52 -3.11
C LEU A 64 -0.70 19.14 -3.43
N PHE A 65 -1.58 19.93 -2.80
CA PHE A 65 -3.03 20.08 -2.97
C PHE A 65 -3.93 19.05 -2.29
#